data_AF-A0A7Y9KZK3-F1
#
_entry.id   AF-A0A7Y9KZK3-F1
#
_cell.length_a   1.000
_cell.length_b   1.000
_cell.length_c   1.000
_cell.angle_alpha   90.00
_cell.angle_beta   90.00
_cell.angle_gamma   90.00
#
_symmetry.space_group_name_H-M   'P 1'
#
loop_
_entity.id
_entity.type
_entity.pdbx_description
1 polymer ?
#
loop_
_entity_poly.entity_id
_entity_poly.type
_entity_poly.pdbx_seq_one_letter_code
_entity_poly.pdbx_strand_id
1 'polypeptide(L)'
;MATTELRRVSHPGRVTWEPTDQAEPVPVPPSVVDGDGDLWLRDRGTGTWTMPEFNPKEFPARCGEVLTWNQLACEFGPLTALADDRRIGGGRR
;
A
#
# COMPACT_ATOMS: atom_id res chain seq x y z
N MET A 1 -14.36 8.70 -3.28
CA MET A 1 -15.15 8.73 -2.02
C MET A 1 -15.81 7.38 -1.76
N ALA A 2 -16.67 6.84 -2.64
CA ALA A 2 -17.31 5.52 -2.44
C ALA A 2 -16.32 4.35 -2.22
N THR A 3 -15.18 4.33 -2.93
CA THR A 3 -14.18 3.27 -2.81
C THR A 3 -13.41 3.31 -1.49
N THR A 4 -13.07 4.50 -0.96
CA THR A 4 -12.36 4.62 0.33
C THR A 4 -13.22 4.15 1.48
N GLU A 5 -14.48 4.59 1.55
CA GLU A 5 -15.41 4.22 2.63
C GLU A 5 -15.70 2.71 2.61
N LEU A 6 -15.97 2.14 1.42
CA LEU A 6 -16.13 0.70 1.25
C LEU A 6 -14.88 -0.04 1.74
N ARG A 7 -13.70 0.47 1.44
CA ARG A 7 -12.44 -0.14 1.85
C ARG A 7 -12.22 -0.10 3.36
N ARG A 8 -12.58 1.00 4.03
CA ARG A 8 -12.56 1.13 5.50
C ARG A 8 -13.53 0.14 6.16
N VAL A 9 -14.71 -0.07 5.58
CA VAL A 9 -15.70 -1.04 6.06
C VAL A 9 -15.21 -2.48 5.87
N SER A 10 -14.60 -2.79 4.72
CA SER A 10 -14.06 -4.12 4.42
C SER A 10 -12.80 -4.47 5.22
N HIS A 11 -12.09 -3.46 5.73
CA HIS A 11 -10.85 -3.62 6.49
C HIS A 11 -10.92 -2.93 7.85
N PRO A 12 -11.84 -3.36 8.73
CA PRO A 12 -11.99 -2.73 10.03
C PRO A 12 -10.70 -2.85 10.84
N GLY A 13 -10.33 -1.77 11.53
CA GLY A 13 -9.10 -1.71 12.33
C GLY A 13 -7.82 -1.46 11.54
N ARG A 14 -7.90 -1.26 10.21
CA ARG A 14 -6.76 -0.84 9.38
C ARG A 14 -6.86 0.64 9.05
N VAL A 15 -5.72 1.31 8.95
CA VAL A 15 -5.65 2.69 8.48
C VAL A 15 -5.78 2.69 6.96
N THR A 16 -6.65 3.56 6.44
CA THR A 16 -6.86 3.73 4.99
C THR A 16 -6.72 5.20 4.62
N TRP A 17 -5.84 5.45 3.65
CA TRP A 17 -5.56 6.76 3.08
C TRP A 17 -6.27 6.94 1.75
N GLU A 18 -6.82 8.13 1.55
CA GLU A 18 -7.49 8.55 0.33
C GLU A 18 -6.46 8.92 -0.75
N PRO A 19 -6.86 8.91 -2.03
CA PRO A 19 -6.00 9.42 -3.10
C PRO A 19 -5.57 10.87 -2.92
N THR A 20 -6.24 11.65 -2.07
CA THR A 20 -5.89 13.04 -1.75
C THR A 20 -4.98 13.20 -0.53
N ASP A 21 -4.67 12.11 0.20
CA ASP A 21 -3.79 12.13 1.36
C ASP A 21 -2.31 12.12 0.94
N GLN A 22 -1.89 13.25 0.38
CA GLN A 22 -0.60 13.40 -0.29
C GLN A 22 0.61 13.51 0.65
N ALA A 23 0.38 13.69 1.95
CA ALA A 23 1.43 13.72 2.96
C ALA A 23 1.83 12.29 3.36
N GLU A 24 3.14 12.03 3.49
CA GLU A 24 3.61 10.72 3.95
C GLU A 24 3.09 10.44 5.37
N PRO A 25 2.51 9.26 5.62
CA PRO A 25 1.89 8.94 6.91
C PRO A 25 2.93 8.82 8.03
N VAL A 26 2.52 9.14 9.26
CA VAL A 26 3.38 9.04 10.45
C VAL A 26 2.69 8.19 11.52
N PRO A 27 3.27 7.03 11.92
CA PRO A 27 4.45 6.40 11.34
C PRO A 27 4.18 5.88 9.92
N VAL A 28 5.23 5.83 9.09
CA VAL A 28 5.09 5.30 7.73
C VAL A 28 4.94 3.77 7.80
N PRO A 29 3.90 3.17 7.20
CA PRO A 29 3.76 1.73 7.18
C PRO A 29 4.85 1.09 6.29
N PRO A 30 5.28 -0.14 6.58
CA PRO A 30 6.24 -0.86 5.73
C PRO A 30 5.60 -1.42 4.46
N SER A 31 4.27 -1.56 4.43
CA SER A 31 3.52 -2.10 3.31
C SER A 31 2.07 -1.62 3.31
N VAL A 32 1.52 -1.41 2.12
CA VAL A 32 0.12 -1.06 1.91
C VAL A 32 -0.47 -1.90 0.78
N VAL A 33 -1.78 -1.98 0.70
CA VAL A 33 -2.51 -2.58 -0.43
C VAL A 33 -3.41 -1.53 -1.05
N ASP A 34 -3.43 -1.46 -2.37
CA ASP A 34 -4.21 -0.50 -3.16
C ASP A 34 -5.64 -0.97 -3.50
N GLY A 35 -6.42 -0.07 -4.10
CA GLY A 35 -7.81 -0.28 -4.53
C GLY A 35 -8.09 -1.67 -5.12
N ASP A 36 -7.18 -2.16 -5.95
CA ASP A 36 -7.30 -3.39 -6.74
C ASP A 36 -6.82 -4.64 -6.00
N GLY A 37 -6.13 -4.46 -4.88
CA GLY A 37 -5.63 -5.55 -4.05
C GLY A 37 -4.16 -5.85 -4.25
N ASP A 38 -3.43 -5.02 -5.00
CA ASP A 38 -2.00 -5.19 -5.22
C ASP A 38 -1.20 -4.68 -4.01
N LEU A 39 -0.13 -5.41 -3.70
CA LEU A 39 0.76 -5.14 -2.58
C LEU A 39 1.84 -4.13 -2.97
N TRP A 40 2.02 -3.11 -2.15
CA TRP A 40 3.13 -2.17 -2.26
C TRP A 40 4.03 -2.25 -1.03
N LEU A 41 5.34 -2.33 -1.27
CA LEU A 41 6.38 -2.42 -0.25
C LEU A 41 7.20 -1.14 -0.22
N ARG A 42 7.49 -0.65 1.00
CA ARG A 42 8.35 0.51 1.20
C ARG A 42 9.81 0.09 1.33
N ASP A 43 10.68 0.69 0.54
CA ASP A 43 12.11 0.69 0.79
C ASP A 43 12.42 1.70 1.92
N ARG A 44 13.04 1.23 3.01
CA ARG A 44 13.32 2.07 4.18
C ARG A 44 14.53 2.99 3.99
N GLY A 45 15.44 2.67 3.08
CA GLY A 45 16.63 3.46 2.78
C GLY A 45 16.33 4.64 1.86
N THR A 46 15.44 4.45 0.90
CA THR A 46 15.07 5.50 -0.07
C THR A 46 13.71 6.15 0.21
N GLY A 47 12.83 5.51 0.98
CA GLY A 47 11.46 5.97 1.22
C GLY A 47 10.51 5.75 0.04
N THR A 48 10.96 5.02 -0.98
CA THR A 48 10.16 4.74 -2.19
C THR A 48 9.33 3.48 -2.04
N TRP A 49 8.32 3.36 -2.89
CA TRP A 49 7.37 2.26 -2.91
C TRP A 49 7.50 1.46 -4.19
N THR A 50 7.49 0.14 -4.07
CA THR A 50 7.56 -0.77 -5.20
C THR A 50 6.50 -1.86 -5.10
N MET A 51 5.95 -2.23 -6.25
CA MET A 51 5.06 -3.39 -6.37
C MET A 51 5.92 -4.62 -6.71
N PRO A 52 6.02 -5.63 -5.82
CA PRO A 52 6.87 -6.80 -6.02
C PRO A 52 6.25 -7.80 -7.01
N GLU A 53 4.91 -7.95 -6.96
CA GLU A 53 4.15 -8.83 -7.83
C GLU A 53 2.89 -8.08 -8.25
N PHE A 54 2.65 -8.04 -9.56
CA PHE A 54 1.48 -7.43 -10.18
C PHE A 54 0.51 -8.53 -10.55
N ASN A 55 -0.74 -8.43 -10.12
CA ASN A 55 -1.79 -9.32 -10.59
C ASN A 55 -2.44 -8.71 -11.85
N PRO A 56 -2.15 -9.22 -13.06
CA PRO A 56 -2.68 -8.63 -14.28
C PRO A 56 -4.15 -8.98 -14.44
N LYS A 57 -5.03 -8.16 -13.85
CA LYS A 57 -6.46 -8.20 -14.16
C LYS A 57 -6.83 -7.18 -15.24
N GLU A 58 -6.32 -5.95 -15.18
CA GLU A 58 -6.82 -4.87 -16.05
C GLU A 58 -5.77 -3.86 -16.58
N PHE A 59 -4.52 -3.89 -16.10
CA PHE A 59 -3.49 -2.89 -16.47
C PHE A 59 -2.18 -3.52 -16.97
N PRO A 60 -1.32 -2.79 -17.72
CA PRO A 60 0.03 -3.27 -18.03
C PRO A 60 0.84 -3.49 -16.75
N ALA A 61 1.70 -4.52 -16.73
CA ALA A 61 2.51 -4.84 -15.57
C ALA A 61 3.44 -3.68 -15.18
N ARG A 62 3.21 -3.10 -13.99
CA ARG A 62 4.06 -2.05 -13.38
C ARG A 62 5.00 -2.60 -12.30
N CYS A 63 5.24 -3.92 -12.29
CA CYS A 63 6.22 -4.55 -11.41
C CYS A 63 7.57 -3.84 -11.47
N GLY A 64 8.10 -3.45 -10.31
CA GLY A 64 9.39 -2.79 -10.20
C GLY A 64 9.38 -1.27 -10.42
N GLU A 65 8.21 -0.66 -10.64
CA GLU A 65 8.10 0.80 -10.62
C GLU A 65 8.38 1.36 -9.21
N VAL A 66 9.14 2.45 -9.17
CA VAL A 66 9.61 3.08 -7.93
C VAL A 66 8.88 4.40 -7.78
N LEU A 67 7.95 4.46 -6.81
CA LEU A 67 7.08 5.62 -6.60
C LEU A 67 7.36 6.31 -5.26
N THR A 68 7.13 7.61 -5.21
CA THR A 68 6.98 8.33 -3.93
C THR A 68 5.60 8.04 -3.32
N TRP A 69 5.41 8.33 -2.03
CA TRP A 69 4.08 8.21 -1.40
C TRP A 69 3.00 9.01 -2.15
N ASN A 70 3.33 10.24 -2.56
CA ASN A 70 2.42 11.13 -3.28
C ASN A 70 1.93 10.49 -4.59
N GLN A 71 2.84 9.98 -5.40
CA GLN A 71 2.51 9.29 -6.64
C GLN A 71 1.69 8.02 -6.38
N LEU A 72 2.10 7.21 -5.40
CA LEU A 72 1.39 5.99 -5.03
C LEU A 72 -0.05 6.28 -4.60
N ALA A 73 -0.26 7.26 -3.72
CA ALA A 73 -1.59 7.64 -3.24
C ALA A 73 -2.45 8.21 -4.38
N CYS A 74 -1.88 9.08 -5.21
CA CYS A 74 -2.59 9.70 -6.33
C CYS A 74 -3.04 8.67 -7.37
N GLU A 75 -2.14 7.76 -7.76
CA GLU A 75 -2.37 6.82 -8.86
C GLU A 75 -3.11 5.55 -8.43
N PHE A 76 -2.84 5.03 -7.23
CA PHE A 76 -3.32 3.73 -6.76
C PHE A 76 -4.17 3.82 -5.48
N GLY A 77 -4.42 5.02 -4.97
CA GLY A 77 -5.33 5.21 -3.84
C GLY A 77 -6.74 4.69 -4.15
N PRO A 78 -7.50 4.23 -3.14
CA PRO A 78 -7.19 4.29 -1.71
C PRO A 78 -6.19 3.21 -1.25
N LEU A 79 -5.24 3.60 -0.41
CA LEU A 79 -4.21 2.72 0.14
C LEU A 79 -4.60 2.27 1.55
N THR A 80 -4.38 1.00 1.88
CA THR A 80 -4.69 0.47 3.22
C THR A 80 -3.47 -0.21 3.83
N ALA A 81 -3.18 0.12 5.09
CA ALA A 81 -2.07 -0.49 5.81
C ALA A 81 -2.27 -2.00 5.91
N LEU A 82 -1.25 -2.78 5.55
CA LEU A 82 -1.17 -4.14 6.06
C LEU A 82 -0.66 -4.09 7.50
N ALA A 83 -1.28 -4.89 8.38
CA ALA A 83 -0.71 -5.13 9.69
C ALA A 83 0.75 -5.60 9.52
N ASP A 84 1.60 -5.20 10.47
CA ASP A 84 3.00 -5.63 10.54
C ASP A 84 3.06 -7.12 10.95
N ASP A 85 2.37 -8.01 10.20
CA ASP A 85 2.32 -9.45 10.47
C ASP A 85 3.71 -10.09 10.29
N ARG A 86 4.67 -9.35 9.71
CA ARG A 86 6.09 -9.74 9.67
C ARG A 86 6.78 -9.78 11.04
N ARG A 87 6.12 -9.35 12.12
CA ARG A 87 6.57 -9.69 13.49
C ARG A 87 6.30 -11.15 13.88
N ILE A 88 5.50 -11.90 13.13
CA ILE A 88 5.23 -13.33 13.33
C ILE A 88 5.95 -14.14 12.25
N GLY A 89 7.28 -14.21 12.31
CA GLY A 89 8.05 -14.98 11.33
C GLY A 89 9.55 -15.09 11.60
N GLY A 90 10.10 -14.30 12.53
CA GLY A 90 11.44 -14.50 13.07
C GLY A 90 11.49 -15.63 14.08
N GLY A 91 11.14 -16.85 13.67
CA GLY A 91 11.07 -18.01 14.55
C GLY A 91 11.74 -19.23 13.93
N ARG A 92 13.01 -19.45 14.30
CA ARG A 92 13.78 -20.72 14.22
C ARG A 92 14.07 -21.18 12.77
N ARG A 93 15.29 -21.50 12.36
CA ARG A 93 16.49 -22.09 13.00
C ARG A 93 17.68 -21.79 12.11
#